data_AF-A0A813KRR6-F1
#
_entry.id   AF-A0A813KRR6-F1
#
_cell.length_a   1.000
_cell.length_b   1.000
_cell.length_c   1.000
_cell.angle_alpha   90.00
_cell.angle_beta   90.00
_cell.angle_gamma   90.00
#
_symmetry.space_group_name_H-M   'P 1'
#
loop_
_entity.id
_entity.type
_entity.pdbx_description
1 polymer ?
#
loop_
_entity_poly.entity_id
_entity_poly.type
_entity_poly.pdbx_seq_one_letter_code
_entity_poly.pdbx_strand_id
1 'polypeptide(L)'
;SDGSDKSTQDVIAWIRTLPENHVPEKVREELVCVVEQERMDGNRFSEYVLTVPPELCPPRNALKLKAGWKNVLAEAAHSVICRANLDYAAAQPKKAVAMNC
;
A
#
# COMPACT_ATOMS: atom_id res chain seq x y z
N SER A 1 -7.88 11.45 -8.44
CA SER A 1 -7.43 11.37 -7.04
C SER A 1 -7.09 9.93 -6.76
N ASP A 2 -5.79 9.61 -6.70
CA ASP A 2 -5.27 8.27 -6.40
C ASP A 2 -5.19 8.12 -4.87
N GLY A 3 -6.36 8.10 -4.23
CA GLY A 3 -6.47 7.97 -2.78
C GLY A 3 -6.53 6.50 -2.44
N SER A 4 -5.62 6.03 -1.59
CA SER A 4 -5.68 4.64 -1.10
C SER A 4 -6.96 4.43 -0.29
N ASP A 5 -7.87 3.55 -0.73
CA ASP A 5 -9.04 3.08 0.03
C ASP A 5 -8.67 2.23 1.28
N LYS A 6 -7.44 2.38 1.78
CA LYS A 6 -6.93 1.63 2.93
C LYS A 6 -7.46 2.24 4.22
N SER A 7 -8.04 1.39 5.07
CA SER A 7 -8.49 1.80 6.40
C SER A 7 -7.30 2.08 7.31
N THR A 8 -7.51 2.78 8.42
CA THR A 8 -6.48 2.99 9.46
C THR A 8 -5.83 1.69 9.91
N GLN A 9 -6.63 0.62 10.06
CA GLN A 9 -6.13 -0.70 10.45
C GLN A 9 -5.20 -1.32 9.39
N ASP A 10 -5.48 -1.13 8.10
CA ASP A 10 -4.60 -1.58 7.01
C ASP A 10 -3.27 -0.82 7.00
N VAL A 11 -3.32 0.49 7.26
CA VAL A 11 -2.10 1.33 7.38
C VAL A 11 -1.25 0.84 8.54
N ILE A 12 -1.85 0.62 9.72
CA ILE A 12 -1.17 0.10 10.91
C ILE A 12 -0.56 -1.28 10.64
N ALA A 13 -1.33 -2.18 10.03
CA ALA A 13 -0.87 -3.51 9.68
C ALA A 13 0.35 -3.43 8.75
N TRP A 14 0.29 -2.58 7.73
CA TRP A 14 1.41 -2.36 6.83
C TRP A 14 2.64 -1.78 7.53
N ILE A 15 2.49 -0.78 8.40
CA ILE A 15 3.63 -0.22 9.16
C ILE A 15 4.34 -1.32 9.94
N ARG A 16 3.58 -2.25 10.54
CA ARG A 16 4.12 -3.39 11.32
C ARG A 16 4.87 -4.41 10.46
N THR A 17 4.59 -4.52 9.16
CA THR A 17 5.34 -5.43 8.26
C THR A 17 6.64 -4.85 7.74
N LEU A 18 6.91 -3.56 7.97
CA LEU A 18 8.15 -2.92 7.51
C LEU A 18 9.37 -3.53 8.21
N PRO A 19 10.44 -3.90 7.48
CA PRO A 19 11.64 -4.48 8.09
C PRO A 19 12.40 -3.44 8.92
N GLU A 20 13.07 -3.89 9.99
CA GLU A 20 13.83 -3.00 10.90
C GLU A 20 14.94 -2.21 10.20
N ASN A 21 15.54 -2.80 9.17
CA ASN A 21 16.56 -2.16 8.34
C ASN A 21 16.01 -0.99 7.48
N HIS A 22 14.69 -0.89 7.34
CA HIS A 22 14.02 0.21 6.65
C HIS A 22 13.53 1.25 7.66
N VAL A 23 12.78 0.80 8.66
CA VAL A 23 12.22 1.63 9.71
C VAL A 23 12.45 0.90 11.04
N PRO A 24 13.17 1.49 12.01
CA PRO A 24 13.45 0.86 13.29
C PRO A 24 12.15 0.58 14.02
N GLU A 25 12.12 -0.45 14.85
CA GLU A 25 10.93 -0.84 15.62
C GLU A 25 10.32 0.32 16.38
N LYS A 26 11.14 1.07 17.12
CA LYS A 26 10.70 2.25 17.86
C LYS A 26 9.94 3.25 16.99
N VAL A 27 10.45 3.52 15.78
CA VAL A 27 9.81 4.44 14.83
C VAL A 27 8.52 3.85 14.27
N ARG A 28 8.47 2.52 14.02
CA ARG A 28 7.23 1.85 13.61
C ARG A 28 6.15 1.98 14.67
N GLU A 29 6.49 1.76 15.94
CA GLU A 29 5.53 1.87 17.04
C GLU A 29 5.03 3.31 17.21
N GLU A 30 5.91 4.30 17.10
CA GLU A 30 5.49 5.70 17.14
C GLU A 30 4.60 6.08 15.95
N LEU A 31 4.92 5.61 14.74
CA LEU A 31 4.07 5.79 13.56
C LEU A 31 2.70 5.12 13.74
N VAL A 32 2.65 3.89 14.28
CA VAL A 32 1.39 3.21 14.59
C VAL A 32 0.57 4.02 15.59
N CYS A 33 1.21 4.55 16.64
CA CYS A 33 0.55 5.35 17.65
C CYS A 33 -0.04 6.64 17.06
N VAL A 34 0.71 7.36 16.22
CA VAL A 34 0.22 8.57 15.52
C VAL A 34 -0.97 8.23 14.61
N VAL A 35 -0.84 7.17 13.80
CA VAL A 35 -1.90 6.75 12.87
C VAL A 35 -3.17 6.33 13.62
N GLU A 36 -3.02 5.63 14.75
CA GLU A 36 -4.14 5.19 15.58
C GLU A 36 -4.83 6.36 16.29
N GLN A 37 -4.05 7.29 16.87
CA GLN A 37 -4.58 8.46 17.58
C GLN A 37 -5.33 9.42 16.65
N GLU A 38 -4.75 9.72 15.49
CA GLU A 38 -5.35 10.63 14.52
C GLU A 38 -6.37 9.95 13.59
N ARG A 39 -6.57 8.63 13.74
CA ARG A 39 -7.39 7.78 12.87
C ARG A 39 -7.08 8.02 11.39
N MET A 40 -5.79 8.01 11.04
CA MET A 40 -5.35 8.30 9.69
C MET A 40 -5.71 7.13 8.76
N ASP A 41 -6.54 7.41 7.77
CA ASP A 41 -6.76 6.53 6.62
C ASP A 41 -5.61 6.64 5.61
N GLY A 42 -5.63 5.78 4.58
CA GLY A 42 -4.58 5.72 3.57
C GLY A 42 -4.33 7.04 2.83
N ASN A 43 -5.34 7.89 2.66
CA ASN A 43 -5.18 9.19 1.99
C ASN A 43 -4.48 10.18 2.92
N ARG A 44 -4.94 10.33 4.17
CA ARG A 44 -4.27 11.19 5.17
C ARG A 44 -2.84 10.71 5.47
N PHE A 45 -2.62 9.41 5.52
CA PHE A 45 -1.27 8.85 5.71
C PHE A 45 -0.34 9.14 4.52
N SER A 46 -0.89 9.16 3.29
CA SER A 46 -0.14 9.55 2.08
C SER A 46 0.31 11.01 2.11
N GLU A 47 -0.46 11.90 2.74
CA GLU A 47 -0.05 13.28 2.97
C GLU A 47 0.97 13.37 4.11
N TYR A 48 0.73 12.64 5.21
CA TYR A 48 1.62 12.59 6.36
C TYR A 48 3.03 12.12 6.01
N VAL A 49 3.17 11.06 5.19
CA VAL A 49 4.49 10.53 4.81
C VAL A 49 5.35 11.54 4.03
N LEU A 50 4.75 12.60 3.47
CA LEU A 50 5.46 13.69 2.80
C LEU A 50 6.01 14.72 3.79
N THR A 51 5.38 14.84 4.96
CA THR A 51 5.66 15.86 5.98
C THR A 51 6.18 15.26 7.29
N VAL A 52 6.44 13.95 7.32
CA VAL A 52 6.97 13.24 8.50
C VAL A 52 8.14 14.03 9.10
N PRO A 53 8.03 14.44 10.37
CA PRO A 53 9.07 15.23 11.00
C PRO A 53 10.35 14.39 11.14
N PRO A 54 11.53 14.99 10.88
CA PRO A 54 12.81 14.28 10.97
C PRO A 54 13.13 13.78 12.38
N GLU A 55 12.49 14.37 13.39
CA GLU A 55 12.58 13.98 14.80
C GLU A 55 11.91 12.62 15.08
N LEU A 56 10.85 12.30 14.34
CA LEU A 56 10.13 11.03 14.46
C LEU A 56 10.73 9.97 13.54
N CYS A 57 11.08 10.34 12.31
CA CYS A 57 11.73 9.43 11.37
C CYS A 57 12.89 10.14 10.66
N PRO A 58 14.14 9.68 10.85
CA PRO A 58 15.28 10.27 10.17
C PRO A 58 15.08 10.28 8.65
N PRO A 59 15.60 11.28 7.91
CA PRO A 59 15.33 11.45 6.49
C PRO A 59 15.69 10.21 5.64
N ARG A 60 16.73 9.46 6.02
CA ARG A 60 17.10 8.19 5.37
C ARG A 60 15.99 7.14 5.45
N ASN A 61 15.31 7.07 6.58
CA ASN A 61 14.24 6.11 6.86
C ASN A 61 12.91 6.62 6.29
N ALA A 62 12.65 7.94 6.36
CA ALA A 62 11.49 8.58 5.75
C ALA A 62 11.45 8.38 4.23
N LEU A 63 12.59 8.43 3.54
CA LEU A 63 12.69 8.11 2.11
C LEU A 63 12.28 6.66 1.81
N LYS A 64 12.73 5.70 2.64
CA LYS A 64 12.36 4.29 2.48
C LYS A 64 10.88 4.05 2.80
N LEU A 65 10.36 4.70 3.83
CA LEU A 65 8.94 4.67 4.20
C LEU A 65 8.08 5.18 3.04
N LYS A 66 8.43 6.34 2.47
CA LYS A 66 7.76 6.92 1.30
C LYS A 66 7.84 6.02 0.07
N ALA A 67 9.00 5.41 -0.19
CA ALA A 67 9.16 4.48 -1.31
C ALA A 67 8.32 3.20 -1.12
N GLY A 68 8.34 2.62 0.08
CA GLY A 68 7.52 1.46 0.42
C GLY A 68 6.03 1.76 0.30
N TRP A 69 5.58 2.93 0.78
CA TRP A 69 4.19 3.34 0.68
C TRP A 69 3.76 3.54 -0.76
N LYS A 70 4.59 4.18 -1.60
CA LYS A 70 4.33 4.30 -3.04
C LYS A 70 4.15 2.95 -3.73
N ASN A 71 4.92 1.94 -3.33
CA ASN A 71 4.76 0.59 -3.87
C ASN A 71 3.41 -0.02 -3.45
N VAL A 72 2.96 0.18 -2.21
CA VAL A 72 1.61 -0.25 -1.76
C VAL A 72 0.51 0.39 -2.59
N LEU A 73 0.62 1.69 -2.89
CA LEU A 73 -0.32 2.42 -3.73
C LEU A 73 -0.34 1.84 -5.17
N ALA A 74 0.85 1.60 -5.73
CA ALA A 74 0.99 1.03 -7.07
C ALA A 74 0.46 -0.43 -7.15
N GLU A 75 0.73 -1.26 -6.14
CA GLU A 75 0.20 -2.62 -6.05
C GLU A 75 -1.32 -2.62 -5.92
N ALA A 76 -1.90 -1.69 -5.16
CA ALA A 76 -3.35 -1.52 -5.09
C ALA A 76 -3.94 -1.18 -6.47
N ALA A 77 -3.32 -0.27 -7.22
CA ALA A 77 -3.73 0.07 -8.58
C ALA A 77 -3.62 -1.12 -9.56
N HIS A 78 -2.61 -1.97 -9.40
CA HIS A 78 -2.41 -3.16 -10.26
C HIS A 78 -3.36 -4.31 -9.91
N SER A 79 -3.73 -4.47 -8.63
CA SER A 79 -4.65 -5.53 -8.20
C SER A 79 -6.05 -5.37 -8.81
N VAL A 80 -6.49 -4.12 -9.01
CA VAL A 80 -7.76 -3.79 -9.70
C VAL A 80 -7.75 -4.27 -11.16
N ILE A 81 -6.62 -4.12 -11.86
CA ILE A 81 -6.46 -4.53 -13.27
C ILE A 81 -6.40 -6.06 -13.39
N CYS A 82 -5.68 -6.74 -12.49
CA CYS A 82 -5.62 -8.21 -12.49
C CYS A 82 -6.99 -8.86 -12.22
N ARG A 83 -7.81 -8.28 -11.35
CA ARG A 83 -9.18 -8.74 -11.11
C ARG A 83 -10.06 -8.55 -12.35
N ALA A 84 -9.95 -7.40 -13.03
CA ALA A 84 -10.69 -7.14 -14.27
C ALA A 84 -10.31 -8.10 -15.41
N ASN A 85 -9.03 -8.47 -15.53
CA ASN A 85 -8.56 -9.44 -16.52
C ASN A 85 -9.02 -10.88 -16.23
N LEU A 86 -9.06 -11.29 -14.96
CA LEU A 86 -9.61 -12.59 -14.55
C LEU A 86 -11.11 -12.71 -14.84
N ASP A 87 -11.87 -11.65 -14.61
CA ASP A 87 -13.31 -11.59 -14.92
C ASP A 87 -13.56 -11.66 -16.43
N TYR A 88 -12.76 -10.92 -17.23
CA TYR A 88 -12.79 -10.99 -18.69
C TYR A 88 -12.45 -12.38 -19.24
N ALA A 89 -11.44 -13.05 -18.67
CA ALA A 89 -11.04 -14.41 -19.08
C ALA A 89 -12.07 -15.47 -18.68
N ALA A 90 -12.77 -15.29 -17.55
CA ALA A 90 -13.85 -16.18 -17.10
C ALA A 90 -15.14 -15.99 -17.92
N ALA A 91 -15.38 -14.80 -18.45
CA ALA A 91 -16.56 -14.46 -19.25
C ALA A 91 -16.46 -14.86 -20.74
N GLN A 92 -15.27 -15.25 -21.22
CA GLN A 92 -15.07 -15.68 -22.60
C GLN A 92 -15.33 -17.20 -22.75
N PRO A 93 -16.38 -17.64 -23.48
CA PRO A 93 -16.54 -19.05 -23.79
C PRO A 93 -15.36 -19.49 -24.65
N LYS A 94 -14.66 -20.55 -24.23
CA LYS A 94 -13.57 -21.18 -24.97
C LYS A 94 -14.12 -21.56 -26.35
N LYS A 95 -13.81 -20.78 -27.39
CA LYS A 95 -14.04 -21.19 -28.78
C LYS A 95 -13.17 -22.41 -29.01
N ALA A 96 -13.76 -23.58 -28.91
CA ALA A 96 -13.18 -24.81 -29.42
C ALA A 96 -12.96 -24.59 -30.92
N VAL A 97 -11.70 -24.40 -31.33
CA VAL A 97 -11.31 -24.58 -32.72
C VAL A 97 -11.54 -26.06 -33.01
N ALA A 98 -12.64 -26.34 -33.71
CA ALA A 98 -12.83 -27.62 -34.36
C ALA A 98 -11.77 -27.71 -35.45
N MET A 99 -10.74 -28.51 -35.17
CA MET A 99 -9.73 -28.90 -36.15
C MET A 99 -10.41 -29.87 -37.11
N ASN A 100 -10.77 -29.40 -38.30
CA ASN A 100 -11.29 -30.22 -39.38
C ASN A 100 -10.17 -31.15 -39.89
N CYS A 101 -10.36 -32.46 -39.69
CA CYS A 101 -9.70 -33.51 -40.46
C CYS A 101 -10.45 -33.74 -41.78
#